data_AF-A0A3D4XEE2-F1
#
_entry.id   AF-A0A3D4XEE2-F1
#
_cell.length_a   1.000
_cell.length_b   1.000
_cell.length_c   1.000
_cell.angle_alpha   90.00
_cell.angle_beta   90.00
_cell.angle_gamma   90.00
#
_symmetry.space_group_name_H-M   'P 1'
#
loop_
_entity.id
_entity.type
_entity.pdbx_description
1 polymer ?
#
loop_
_entity_poly.entity_id
_entity_poly.type
_entity_poly.pdbx_seq_one_letter_code
_entity_poly.pdbx_strand_id
1 'polypeptide(L)'
;MRTREIAILLQIPKEKRRDLQDTLDSLLQDGKVTMDKRGRYHKAPAGKTGRPSAKKGKEKRVCAVRGVFVGHPRGFGFVEVEGEERDYFIPGEYTNGAFHMDTVEILPLPEGSGKRREARVAAILEHGITEVVGTFEQDRSFGFVRSDNTKVCRDIFIPQKDAGGARDGQKVVVKLTDYGGHHRSPEGKVTEILGDSRDPGVDVLSVARSMGLPMEFPERVANQALRVAGAVSEADRCGREDLREMMMVTIDGEDAKDLDDAVSLTVEDGIYRLGVHIADVSNYVQAGSALDREAFKRGTSVYLVDRVLPMLPVQLSNGICSLNAGEDRLALSCLMDMDASGRVIGHRIVESVIRVDRRMSYTEVNKILTGQDEELASDCGALTPMLKAMGELSVRIRSRRLGRGSIDFDFPECKIILGATGHPIEIKPYERNAATDLIEDFMLSANETVAREFCEREIPFVYRTHENPDRDRLESVLHFVHTLGIRTVKTGQDMSPGEVQDILDKLKGNPCEELVSRLMLRSMKQAKYTTACTGHFGLAAKYYCHFTSP
;
A
#
# COMPACT_ATOMS: atom_id res chain seq x y z
N MET A 1 55.91 -21.53 11.58
CA MET A 1 57.06 -20.62 11.30
C MET A 1 56.54 -19.22 10.98
N ARG A 2 57.27 -18.15 11.32
CA ARG A 2 56.92 -16.78 10.88
C ARG A 2 57.31 -16.58 9.41
N THR A 3 56.69 -15.63 8.70
CA THR A 3 57.02 -15.33 7.28
C THR A 3 58.52 -15.12 7.06
N ARG A 4 59.21 -14.43 7.99
CA ARG A 4 60.66 -14.19 7.90
C ARG A 4 61.49 -15.49 8.01
N GLU A 5 61.06 -16.44 8.83
CA GLU A 5 61.73 -17.74 8.99
C GLU A 5 61.52 -18.60 7.74
N ILE A 6 60.32 -18.56 7.16
CA ILE A 6 59.98 -19.26 5.91
C ILE A 6 60.81 -18.69 4.74
N ALA A 7 60.93 -17.36 4.65
CA ALA A 7 61.73 -16.69 3.63
C ALA A 7 63.22 -17.06 3.71
N ILE A 8 63.77 -17.22 4.92
CA ILE A 8 65.17 -17.64 5.13
C ILE A 8 65.34 -19.12 4.76
N LEU A 9 64.43 -19.99 5.21
CA LEU A 9 64.48 -21.44 4.93
C LEU A 9 64.43 -21.73 3.43
N LEU A 10 63.56 -21.02 2.70
CA LEU A 10 63.36 -21.17 1.26
C LEU A 10 64.32 -20.29 0.43
N GLN A 11 65.29 -19.61 1.06
CA GLN A 11 66.28 -18.73 0.41
C GLN A 11 65.65 -17.68 -0.52
N ILE A 12 64.50 -17.11 -0.15
CA ILE A 12 63.77 -16.16 -0.99
C ILE A 12 64.45 -14.78 -0.92
N PRO A 13 64.88 -14.21 -2.06
CA PRO A 13 65.46 -12.86 -2.13
C PRO A 13 64.50 -11.80 -1.59
N LYS A 14 65.03 -10.68 -1.07
CA LYS A 14 64.23 -9.59 -0.48
C LYS A 14 63.13 -9.08 -1.43
N GLU A 15 63.42 -9.04 -2.73
CA GLU A 15 62.53 -8.55 -3.78
C GLU A 15 61.27 -9.42 -3.97
N LYS A 16 61.35 -10.72 -3.68
CA LYS A 16 60.25 -11.70 -3.85
C LYS A 16 59.48 -12.00 -2.56
N ARG A 17 59.69 -11.21 -1.50
CA ARG A 17 59.01 -11.42 -0.21
C ARG A 17 57.54 -11.03 -0.25
N ARG A 18 57.14 -10.17 -1.20
CA ARG A 18 55.73 -9.83 -1.43
C ARG A 18 54.97 -11.03 -2.00
N ASP A 19 55.54 -11.66 -3.02
CA ASP A 19 54.99 -12.89 -3.62
C ASP A 19 54.85 -14.04 -2.60
N LEU A 20 55.81 -14.17 -1.67
CA LEU A 20 55.70 -15.14 -0.57
C LEU A 20 54.51 -14.84 0.34
N GLN A 21 54.26 -13.57 0.65
CA GLN A 21 53.13 -13.16 1.49
C GLN A 21 51.81 -13.43 0.78
N ASP A 22 51.69 -13.05 -0.49
CA ASP A 22 50.50 -13.31 -1.32
C ASP A 22 50.22 -14.82 -1.44
N THR A 23 51.27 -15.64 -1.56
CA THR A 23 51.15 -17.11 -1.60
C THR A 23 50.69 -17.67 -0.25
N LEU A 24 51.19 -17.15 0.87
CA LEU A 24 50.77 -17.59 2.21
C LEU A 24 49.32 -17.18 2.52
N ASP A 25 48.89 -16.01 2.05
CA ASP A 25 47.51 -15.52 2.19
C ASP A 25 46.53 -16.36 1.34
N SER A 26 46.92 -16.73 0.12
CA SER A 26 46.17 -17.69 -0.70
C SER A 26 46.09 -19.07 -0.04
N LEU A 27 47.18 -19.57 0.56
CA LEU A 27 47.16 -20.86 1.28
C LEU A 27 46.34 -20.82 2.57
N LEU A 28 46.21 -19.65 3.22
CA LEU A 28 45.30 -19.42 4.35
C LEU A 28 43.84 -19.45 3.90
N GLN A 29 43.52 -18.79 2.78
CA GLN A 29 42.19 -18.78 2.18
C GLN A 29 41.75 -20.18 1.73
N ASP A 30 42.69 -20.96 1.18
CA ASP A 30 42.50 -22.37 0.79
C ASP A 30 42.44 -23.34 1.99
N GLY A 31 42.69 -22.86 3.22
CA GLY A 31 42.72 -23.70 4.43
C GLY A 31 43.86 -24.72 4.48
N LYS A 32 44.89 -24.59 3.61
CA LYS A 32 46.06 -25.48 3.56
C LYS A 32 47.09 -25.16 4.65
N VAL A 33 47.08 -23.93 5.15
CA VAL A 33 47.85 -23.49 6.32
C VAL A 33 46.96 -22.71 7.28
N THR A 34 47.34 -22.65 8.55
CA THR A 34 46.66 -21.85 9.59
C THR A 34 47.67 -20.93 10.28
N MET A 35 47.22 -19.76 10.75
CA MET A 35 48.08 -18.79 11.44
C MET A 35 47.65 -18.68 12.91
N ASP A 36 48.62 -18.79 13.83
CA ASP A 36 48.37 -18.59 15.26
C ASP A 36 48.30 -17.09 15.64
N LYS A 37 47.77 -16.79 16.84
CA LYS A 37 47.70 -15.41 17.39
C LYS A 37 49.08 -14.71 17.53
N ARG A 38 50.19 -15.43 17.32
CA ARG A 38 51.57 -14.93 17.40
C ARG A 38 52.22 -14.79 16.00
N GLY A 39 51.43 -14.90 14.92
CA GLY A 39 51.85 -14.72 13.54
C GLY A 39 52.69 -15.87 12.98
N ARG A 40 52.53 -17.10 13.49
CA ARG A 40 53.22 -18.29 12.97
C ARG A 40 52.27 -19.15 12.14
N TYR A 41 52.72 -19.52 10.94
CA TYR A 41 52.03 -20.43 10.03
C TYR A 41 52.29 -21.89 10.40
N HIS A 42 51.24 -22.71 10.34
CA HIS A 42 51.24 -24.14 10.56
C HIS A 42 50.61 -24.84 9.36
N LYS A 43 51.12 -26.02 8.98
CA LYS A 43 50.50 -26.83 7.93
C LYS A 43 49.16 -27.37 8.46
N ALA A 44 48.08 -27.22 7.70
CA ALA A 44 46.80 -27.82 8.07
C ALA A 44 46.93 -29.36 8.06
N PRO A 45 46.34 -30.07 9.03
CA PRO A 45 46.46 -31.54 9.12
C PRO A 45 45.93 -32.20 7.84
N ALA A 46 46.76 -33.04 7.23
CA ALA A 46 46.43 -33.70 5.97
C ALA A 46 45.42 -34.84 6.18
N GLY A 47 44.26 -34.71 5.52
CA GLY A 47 43.39 -35.83 5.16
C GLY A 47 42.17 -36.04 6.05
N LYS A 48 40.99 -35.73 5.50
CA LYS A 48 39.94 -36.72 5.17
C LYS A 48 38.93 -36.10 4.20
N THR A 49 39.19 -36.26 2.91
CA THR A 49 38.16 -36.47 1.90
C THR A 49 37.47 -37.80 2.23
N GLY A 50 36.26 -37.75 2.76
CA GLY A 50 35.51 -38.92 3.17
C GLY A 50 34.50 -38.60 4.25
N ARG A 51 33.21 -38.82 3.93
CA ARG A 51 32.01 -38.76 4.78
C ARG A 51 32.29 -38.78 6.30
N PRO A 52 31.77 -37.84 7.11
CA PRO A 52 31.75 -38.03 8.55
C PRO A 52 30.50 -38.84 8.93
N SER A 53 30.72 -40.13 9.17
CA SER A 53 29.92 -40.93 10.11
C SER A 53 30.04 -40.33 11.52
N ALA A 54 28.92 -40.31 12.22
CA ALA A 54 28.70 -39.75 13.54
C ALA A 54 29.81 -40.01 14.59
N LYS A 55 30.29 -38.94 15.23
CA LYS A 55 30.62 -38.93 16.67
C LYS A 55 30.55 -37.49 17.22
N LYS A 56 29.79 -37.36 18.30
CA LYS A 56 29.25 -36.15 18.92
C LYS A 56 30.34 -35.24 19.50
N GLY A 57 30.50 -34.06 18.92
CA GLY A 57 30.90 -32.82 19.60
C GLY A 57 29.88 -31.76 19.19
N LYS A 58 29.12 -31.19 20.13
CA LYS A 58 28.10 -30.15 19.86
C LYS A 58 28.81 -28.83 19.51
N GLU A 59 29.28 -28.68 18.28
CA GLU A 59 29.37 -27.35 17.67
C GLU A 59 27.97 -27.03 17.13
N LYS A 60 27.33 -25.99 17.68
CA LYS A 60 26.12 -25.42 17.10
C LYS A 60 26.48 -24.99 15.68
N ARG A 61 26.05 -25.74 14.65
CA ARG A 61 25.98 -25.22 13.29
C ARG A 61 25.14 -23.95 13.36
N VAL A 62 25.77 -22.80 13.15
CA VAL A 62 25.04 -21.56 12.90
C VAL A 62 24.37 -21.76 11.56
N CYS A 63 23.08 -22.11 11.58
CA CYS A 63 22.30 -22.22 10.37
C CYS A 63 22.20 -20.83 9.75
N ALA A 64 22.59 -20.73 8.48
CA ALA A 64 22.35 -19.52 7.72
C ALA A 64 20.83 -19.35 7.52
N VAL A 65 20.35 -18.12 7.67
CA VAL A 65 18.94 -17.77 7.56
C VAL A 65 18.78 -16.84 6.37
N ARG A 66 17.74 -17.04 5.56
CA ARG A 66 17.45 -16.17 4.42
C ARG A 66 16.38 -15.16 4.83
N GLY A 67 16.52 -13.91 4.39
CA GLY A 67 15.53 -12.87 4.63
C GLY A 67 15.74 -11.65 3.75
N VAL A 68 14.93 -10.62 3.94
CA VAL A 68 14.98 -9.36 3.19
C VAL A 68 15.65 -8.29 4.03
N PHE A 69 16.67 -7.62 3.48
CA PHE A 69 17.41 -6.57 4.16
C PHE A 69 16.69 -5.22 4.12
N VAL A 70 16.36 -4.68 5.28
CA VAL A 70 15.77 -3.35 5.46
C VAL A 70 16.84 -2.38 5.94
N GLY A 71 17.39 -1.59 5.01
CA GLY A 71 18.41 -0.59 5.30
C GLY A 71 17.88 0.61 6.09
N HIS A 72 18.74 1.20 6.91
CA HIS A 72 18.48 2.43 7.67
C HIS A 72 19.45 3.54 7.22
N PRO A 73 19.02 4.83 7.18
CA PRO A 73 19.89 5.95 6.75
C PRO A 73 21.19 6.15 7.54
N ARG A 74 21.32 5.50 8.70
CA ARG A 74 22.53 5.51 9.55
C ARG A 74 23.52 4.39 9.19
N GLY A 75 23.26 3.63 8.13
CA GLY A 75 24.14 2.58 7.60
C GLY A 75 23.97 1.18 8.20
N PHE A 76 23.20 1.03 9.28
CA PHE A 76 22.77 -0.29 9.79
C PHE A 76 21.49 -0.76 9.08
N GLY A 77 21.04 -1.99 9.33
CA GLY A 77 19.76 -2.46 8.84
C GLY A 77 19.14 -3.56 9.69
N PHE A 78 18.04 -4.10 9.19
CA PHE A 78 17.35 -5.25 9.76
C PHE A 78 17.18 -6.32 8.68
N VAL A 79 17.00 -7.57 9.08
CA VAL A 79 16.61 -8.63 8.17
C VAL A 79 15.32 -9.24 8.65
N GLU A 80 14.29 -9.07 7.83
CA GLU A 80 12.96 -9.65 8.01
C GLU A 80 12.98 -11.06 7.43
N VAL A 81 12.52 -12.04 8.23
CA VAL A 81 12.48 -13.45 7.85
C VAL A 81 11.03 -13.88 7.83
N GLU A 82 10.61 -14.48 6.72
CA GLU A 82 9.23 -14.94 6.56
C GLU A 82 8.84 -15.93 7.67
N GLY A 83 7.74 -15.65 8.37
CA GLY A 83 7.25 -16.46 9.48
C GLY A 83 7.90 -16.19 10.84
N GLU A 84 8.86 -15.27 10.95
CA GLU A 84 9.37 -14.79 12.24
C GLU A 84 8.81 -13.41 12.60
N GLU A 85 8.34 -13.23 13.84
CA GLU A 85 7.82 -11.93 14.32
C GLU A 85 8.92 -10.92 14.66
N ARG A 86 10.17 -11.37 14.79
CA ARG A 86 11.29 -10.54 15.26
C ARG A 86 12.42 -10.52 14.27
N ASP A 87 12.73 -9.32 13.79
CA ASP A 87 13.80 -9.07 12.84
C ASP A 87 15.19 -9.26 13.47
N TYR A 88 16.16 -9.59 12.62
CA TYR A 88 17.57 -9.59 13.00
C TYR A 88 18.16 -8.21 12.78
N PHE A 89 18.81 -7.65 13.80
CA PHE A 89 19.56 -6.40 13.67
C PHE A 89 20.91 -6.67 12.99
N ILE A 90 21.24 -5.87 11.98
CA ILE A 90 22.50 -5.93 11.24
C ILE A 90 23.28 -4.63 11.50
N PRO A 91 24.36 -4.67 12.30
CA PRO A 91 25.28 -3.55 12.44
C PRO A 91 25.84 -3.10 11.08
N GLY A 92 26.14 -1.80 10.92
CA GLY A 92 26.58 -1.24 9.64
C GLY A 92 27.82 -1.92 9.04
N GLU A 93 28.76 -2.35 9.88
CA GLU A 93 29.97 -3.08 9.49
C GLU A 93 29.68 -4.49 8.92
N TYR A 94 28.50 -5.03 9.23
CA TYR A 94 28.09 -6.40 8.89
C TYR A 94 27.02 -6.45 7.80
N THR A 95 26.73 -5.33 7.15
CA THR A 95 25.80 -5.26 6.01
C THR A 95 26.37 -5.90 4.75
N ASN A 96 27.69 -6.03 4.65
CA ASN A 96 28.40 -6.56 3.48
C ASN A 96 28.00 -5.86 2.16
N GLY A 97 27.64 -4.57 2.22
CA GLY A 97 27.21 -3.80 1.05
C GLY A 97 25.78 -4.08 0.59
N ALA A 98 24.96 -4.78 1.37
CA ALA A 98 23.55 -5.03 1.03
C ALA A 98 22.77 -3.71 0.86
N PHE A 99 21.99 -3.63 -0.20
CA PHE A 99 21.05 -2.55 -0.47
C PHE A 99 19.71 -2.85 0.19
N HIS A 100 18.93 -1.79 0.43
CA HIS A 100 17.56 -1.96 0.90
C HIS A 100 16.77 -2.85 -0.07
N MET A 101 15.97 -3.77 0.47
CA MET A 101 15.18 -4.79 -0.23
C MET A 101 16.00 -5.94 -0.84
N ASP A 102 17.32 -6.00 -0.62
CA ASP A 102 18.11 -7.15 -1.05
C ASP A 102 17.68 -8.41 -0.30
N THR A 103 17.56 -9.51 -1.04
CA THR A 103 17.43 -10.83 -0.43
C THR A 103 18.81 -11.31 -0.01
N VAL A 104 18.99 -11.53 1.28
CA VAL A 104 20.28 -11.83 1.88
C VAL A 104 20.26 -13.15 2.64
N GLU A 105 21.41 -13.80 2.68
CA GLU A 105 21.71 -14.87 3.62
C GLU A 105 22.47 -14.28 4.82
N ILE A 106 21.96 -14.49 6.03
CA ILE A 106 22.54 -14.01 7.27
C ILE A 106 23.06 -15.14 8.15
N LEU A 107 24.09 -14.81 8.93
CA LEU A 107 24.61 -15.65 10.01
C LEU A 107 24.33 -14.95 11.35
N PRO A 108 23.44 -15.52 12.19
CA PRO A 108 23.22 -15.02 13.54
C PRO A 108 24.53 -14.97 14.34
N LEU A 109 24.75 -13.86 15.04
CA LEU A 109 25.87 -13.70 15.95
C LEU A 109 25.55 -14.37 17.29
N PRO A 110 26.56 -14.87 18.03
CA PRO A 110 26.35 -15.36 19.39
C PRO A 110 25.72 -14.27 20.26
N GLU A 111 24.69 -14.58 21.04
CA GLU A 111 24.00 -13.63 21.90
C GLU A 111 25.00 -12.89 22.81
N GLY A 112 25.26 -11.62 22.48
CA GLY A 112 25.84 -10.65 23.41
C GLY A 112 24.78 -10.22 24.43
N SER A 113 25.19 -9.53 25.49
CA SER A 113 24.33 -9.07 26.61
C SER A 113 23.22 -8.07 26.24
N GLY A 114 22.90 -7.90 24.95
CA GLY A 114 21.86 -7.00 24.44
C GLY A 114 20.51 -7.72 24.24
N LYS A 115 19.41 -6.97 24.37
CA LYS A 115 18.03 -7.48 24.19
C LYS A 115 17.66 -7.85 22.74
N ARG A 116 18.54 -7.66 21.73
CA ARG A 116 18.21 -7.82 20.30
C ARG A 116 19.03 -8.94 19.65
N ARG A 117 18.41 -9.65 18.70
CA ARG A 117 19.06 -10.71 17.90
C ARG A 117 19.93 -10.03 16.85
N GLU A 118 21.24 -10.20 16.93
CA GLU A 118 22.17 -9.63 15.95
C GLU A 118 22.59 -10.67 14.92
N ALA A 119 22.84 -10.24 13.69
CA ALA A 119 23.37 -11.09 12.63
C ALA A 119 24.32 -10.31 11.72
N ARG A 120 25.04 -11.05 10.87
CA ARG A 120 25.83 -10.48 9.78
C ARG A 120 25.37 -11.03 8.43
N VAL A 121 25.42 -10.20 7.39
CA VAL A 121 25.16 -10.63 6.02
C VAL A 121 26.34 -11.47 5.54
N ALA A 122 26.07 -12.73 5.18
CA ALA A 122 27.05 -13.66 4.62
C ALA A 122 27.11 -13.54 3.10
N ALA A 123 25.95 -13.44 2.44
CA ALA A 123 25.85 -13.30 1.00
C ALA A 123 24.60 -12.49 0.62
N ILE A 124 24.69 -11.75 -0.48
CA ILE A 124 23.55 -11.14 -1.16
C ILE A 124 23.15 -12.11 -2.27
N LEU A 125 21.92 -12.60 -2.21
CA LEU A 125 21.40 -13.59 -3.15
C LEU A 125 20.75 -12.92 -4.36
N GLU A 126 20.04 -11.83 -4.13
CA GLU A 126 19.30 -11.09 -5.15
C GLU A 126 19.19 -9.62 -4.71
N HIS A 127 19.39 -8.70 -5.65
CA HIS A 127 19.25 -7.28 -5.37
C HIS A 127 17.80 -6.82 -5.53
N GLY A 128 17.27 -6.14 -4.52
CA GLY A 128 15.88 -5.66 -4.54
C GLY A 128 15.72 -4.35 -5.31
N ILE A 129 16.71 -3.45 -5.19
CA ILE A 129 16.72 -2.17 -5.90
C ILE A 129 17.54 -2.34 -7.17
N THR A 130 16.93 -2.17 -8.33
CA THR A 130 17.61 -2.20 -9.64
C THR A 130 17.62 -0.84 -10.33
N GLU A 131 16.69 0.04 -9.95
CA GLU A 131 16.56 1.40 -10.43
C GLU A 131 16.48 2.36 -9.24
N VAL A 132 17.10 3.53 -9.38
CA VAL A 132 17.13 4.58 -8.36
C VAL A 132 16.72 5.90 -8.98
N VAL A 133 15.83 6.60 -8.31
CA VAL A 133 15.46 7.98 -8.63
C VAL A 133 16.30 8.92 -7.79
N GLY A 134 16.84 9.97 -8.41
CA GLY A 134 17.66 10.94 -7.70
C GLY A 134 17.91 12.20 -8.51
N THR A 135 18.67 13.12 -7.90
CA THR A 135 19.13 14.35 -8.56
C THR A 135 20.50 14.12 -9.18
N PHE A 136 20.62 14.42 -10.47
CA PHE A 136 21.89 14.37 -11.20
C PHE A 136 22.74 15.60 -10.89
N GLU A 137 23.99 15.36 -10.48
CA GLU A 137 25.01 16.36 -10.24
C GLU A 137 26.17 16.12 -11.20
N GLN A 138 26.54 17.16 -11.96
CA GLN A 138 27.60 17.05 -12.95
C GLN A 138 28.95 17.51 -12.37
N ASP A 139 29.96 16.65 -12.45
CA ASP A 139 31.37 17.02 -12.28
C ASP A 139 32.07 17.04 -13.66
N ARG A 140 33.29 17.59 -13.74
CA ARG A 140 34.01 17.89 -14.99
C ARG A 140 34.07 16.75 -16.00
N SER A 141 34.12 15.50 -15.54
CA SER A 141 34.33 14.32 -16.41
C SER A 141 33.41 13.13 -16.12
N PHE A 142 32.50 13.26 -15.15
CA PHE A 142 31.56 12.23 -14.73
C PHE A 142 30.39 12.89 -13.99
N GLY A 143 29.29 12.17 -13.83
CA GLY A 143 28.18 12.61 -13.00
C GLY A 143 28.06 11.77 -11.74
N PHE A 144 27.33 12.29 -10.75
CA PHE A 144 26.80 11.52 -9.64
C PHE A 144 25.29 11.69 -9.57
N VAL A 145 24.59 10.69 -9.08
CA VAL A 145 23.17 10.79 -8.75
C VAL A 145 23.01 10.59 -7.26
N ARG A 146 22.47 11.63 -6.61
CA ARG A 146 22.07 11.56 -5.20
C ARG A 146 20.68 10.95 -5.13
N SER A 147 20.59 9.78 -4.51
CA SER A 147 19.33 9.04 -4.36
C SER A 147 18.32 9.84 -3.52
N ASP A 148 17.07 9.90 -3.99
CA ASP A 148 15.95 10.42 -3.18
C ASP A 148 15.56 9.42 -2.08
N ASN A 149 15.84 8.13 -2.29
CA ASN A 149 15.70 7.11 -1.26
C ASN A 149 16.85 7.22 -0.26
N THR A 150 16.56 7.80 0.91
CA THR A 150 17.52 7.99 2.01
C THR A 150 18.11 6.70 2.60
N LYS A 151 17.50 5.54 2.32
CA LYS A 151 18.04 4.23 2.71
C LYS A 151 19.18 3.77 1.78
N VAL A 152 19.31 4.37 0.60
CA VAL A 152 20.47 4.20 -0.28
C VAL A 152 21.48 5.30 0.05
N CYS A 153 22.36 5.01 1.01
CA CYS A 153 23.26 6.01 1.61
C CYS A 153 24.49 6.36 0.77
N ARG A 154 24.55 5.94 -0.50
CA ARG A 154 25.71 6.13 -1.37
C ARG A 154 25.29 6.79 -2.67
N ASP A 155 26.05 7.80 -3.08
CA ASP A 155 25.89 8.42 -4.39
C ASP A 155 26.24 7.42 -5.50
N ILE A 156 25.46 7.47 -6.58
CA ILE A 156 25.64 6.57 -7.72
C ILE A 156 26.49 7.27 -8.75
N PHE A 157 27.65 6.69 -9.04
CA PHE A 157 28.55 7.19 -10.07
C PHE A 157 27.97 6.91 -11.47
N ILE A 158 27.94 7.95 -12.29
CA ILE A 158 27.45 7.88 -13.67
C ILE A 158 28.61 8.22 -14.62
N PRO A 159 29.13 7.23 -15.38
CA PRO A 159 30.08 7.49 -16.44
C PRO A 159 29.51 8.50 -17.47
N GLN A 160 30.35 9.40 -18.01
CA GLN A 160 29.90 10.44 -18.94
C GLN A 160 29.11 9.89 -20.15
N LYS A 161 29.50 8.72 -20.66
CA LYS A 161 28.83 8.02 -21.78
C LYS A 161 27.41 7.53 -21.44
N ASP A 162 27.13 7.34 -20.15
CA ASP A 162 25.91 6.76 -19.61
C ASP A 162 25.02 7.82 -18.93
N ALA A 163 25.40 9.11 -19.00
CA ALA A 163 24.63 10.23 -18.48
C ALA A 163 23.38 10.56 -19.31
N GLY A 164 23.26 10.05 -20.54
CA GLY A 164 22.05 10.21 -21.36
C GLY A 164 21.69 11.66 -21.71
N GLY A 165 22.62 12.61 -21.57
CA GLY A 165 22.36 14.03 -21.76
C GLY A 165 21.74 14.75 -20.55
N ALA A 166 21.67 14.10 -19.38
CA ALA A 166 21.25 14.72 -18.14
C ALA A 166 22.10 15.94 -17.80
N ARG A 167 21.46 16.99 -17.31
CA ARG A 167 22.08 18.23 -16.85
C ARG A 167 22.03 18.33 -15.34
N ASP A 168 22.95 19.12 -14.80
CA ASP A 168 23.03 19.41 -13.37
C ASP A 168 21.67 19.90 -12.82
N GLY A 169 21.25 19.33 -11.70
CA GLY A 169 19.98 19.68 -11.02
C GLY A 169 18.73 18.97 -11.55
N GLN A 170 18.84 18.13 -12.58
CA GLN A 170 17.70 17.36 -13.09
C GLN A 170 17.40 16.11 -12.26
N LYS A 171 16.12 15.76 -12.16
CA LYS A 171 15.69 14.46 -11.64
C LYS A 171 15.83 13.40 -12.72
N VAL A 172 16.43 12.27 -12.36
CA VAL A 172 16.72 11.17 -13.29
C VAL A 172 16.39 9.82 -12.67
N VAL A 173 16.06 8.86 -13.53
CA VAL A 173 16.01 7.44 -13.19
C VAL A 173 17.31 6.80 -13.65
N VAL A 174 17.97 6.10 -12.73
CA VAL A 174 19.24 5.42 -12.96
C VAL A 174 19.04 3.93 -12.80
N LYS A 175 19.40 3.16 -13.82
CA LYS A 175 19.55 1.72 -13.69
C LYS A 175 20.93 1.39 -13.16
N LEU A 176 21.00 0.66 -12.05
CA LEU A 176 22.26 0.22 -11.45
C LEU A 176 22.92 -0.82 -12.36
N THR A 177 24.22 -0.66 -12.59
CA THR A 177 25.06 -1.60 -13.35
C THR A 177 26.08 -2.30 -12.46
N ASP A 178 26.46 -1.68 -11.34
CA ASP A 178 27.36 -2.20 -10.32
C ASP A 178 26.91 -1.66 -8.96
N TYR A 179 26.78 -2.53 -7.95
CA TYR A 179 26.32 -2.14 -6.60
C TYR A 179 27.44 -1.61 -5.70
N GLY A 180 28.66 -1.51 -6.25
CA GLY A 180 29.85 -1.08 -5.55
C GLY A 180 30.42 -2.15 -4.63
N GLY A 181 31.23 -1.72 -3.67
CA GLY A 181 31.83 -2.60 -2.66
C GLY A 181 32.28 -1.80 -1.44
N HIS A 182 33.08 -2.38 -0.54
CA HIS A 182 33.52 -1.68 0.67
C HIS A 182 34.22 -0.32 0.44
N HIS A 183 34.86 -0.14 -0.73
CA HIS A 183 35.61 1.08 -1.07
C HIS A 183 35.23 1.72 -2.42
N ARG A 184 34.14 1.27 -3.05
CA ARG A 184 33.69 1.76 -4.36
C ARG A 184 32.21 2.14 -4.29
N SER A 185 31.87 3.31 -4.81
CA SER A 185 30.48 3.74 -5.00
C SER A 185 29.77 2.85 -6.02
N PRO A 186 28.45 2.66 -5.90
CA PRO A 186 27.67 2.03 -6.96
C PRO A 186 27.79 2.80 -8.27
N GLU A 187 27.67 2.10 -9.39
CA GLU A 187 27.66 2.69 -10.73
C GLU A 187 26.33 2.42 -11.41
N GLY A 188 25.92 3.34 -12.28
CA GLY A 188 24.68 3.21 -13.03
C GLY A 188 24.66 3.99 -14.33
N LYS A 189 23.55 3.81 -15.05
CA LYS A 189 23.25 4.49 -16.30
C LYS A 189 21.91 5.19 -16.20
N VAL A 190 21.85 6.44 -16.65
CA VAL A 190 20.60 7.19 -16.77
C VAL A 190 19.73 6.54 -17.84
N THR A 191 18.53 6.11 -17.46
CA THR A 191 17.53 5.52 -18.36
C THR A 191 16.44 6.53 -18.74
N GLU A 192 16.15 7.48 -17.86
CA GLU A 192 15.08 8.47 -18.03
C GLU A 192 15.45 9.78 -17.34
N ILE A 193 15.13 10.91 -17.98
CA ILE A 193 15.24 12.26 -17.39
C ILE A 193 13.82 12.74 -17.11
N LEU A 194 13.49 12.92 -15.84
CA LEU A 194 12.14 13.28 -15.39
C LEU A 194 11.85 14.78 -15.55
N GLY A 195 12.87 15.64 -15.45
CA GLY A 195 12.74 17.09 -15.56
C GLY A 195 13.70 17.84 -14.66
N ASP A 196 13.58 19.18 -14.59
CA ASP A 196 14.30 19.96 -13.58
C ASP A 196 13.69 19.70 -12.20
N SER A 197 14.53 19.59 -11.17
CA SER A 197 14.05 19.37 -9.80
C SER A 197 13.15 20.50 -9.26
N ARG A 198 13.14 21.67 -9.91
CA ARG A 198 12.31 22.82 -9.53
C ARG A 198 11.00 22.91 -10.33
N ASP A 199 10.84 22.09 -11.37
CA ASP A 199 9.64 22.12 -12.20
C ASP A 199 8.46 21.51 -11.42
N PRO A 200 7.27 22.14 -11.43
CA PRO A 200 6.08 21.61 -10.78
C PRO A 200 5.72 20.20 -11.28
N GLY A 201 5.43 19.28 -10.36
CA GLY A 201 5.03 17.91 -10.66
C GLY A 201 6.18 16.95 -10.93
N VAL A 202 7.43 17.43 -11.10
CA VAL A 202 8.61 16.56 -11.19
C VAL A 202 8.94 15.92 -9.84
N ASP A 203 8.67 16.63 -8.75
CA ASP A 203 8.73 16.12 -7.37
C ASP A 203 7.74 14.98 -7.12
N VAL A 204 6.49 15.14 -7.57
CA VAL A 204 5.46 14.11 -7.47
C VAL A 204 5.82 12.90 -8.34
N LEU A 205 6.29 13.15 -9.56
CA LEU A 205 6.74 12.11 -10.48
C LEU A 205 7.95 11.34 -9.93
N SER A 206 8.90 12.02 -9.29
CA SER A 206 10.09 11.38 -8.71
C SER A 206 9.69 10.46 -7.55
N VAL A 207 8.76 10.88 -6.69
CA VAL A 207 8.19 10.03 -5.64
C VAL A 207 7.50 8.81 -6.23
N ALA A 208 6.61 8.99 -7.22
CA ALA A 208 5.88 7.90 -7.85
C ALA A 208 6.82 6.85 -8.47
N ARG A 209 7.86 7.32 -9.19
CA ARG A 209 8.90 6.44 -9.76
C ARG A 209 9.73 5.75 -8.68
N SER A 210 10.06 6.43 -7.59
CA SER A 210 10.84 5.84 -6.48
C SER A 210 10.10 4.71 -5.75
N MET A 211 8.77 4.76 -5.76
CA MET A 211 7.90 3.70 -5.24
C MET A 211 7.62 2.59 -6.25
N GLY A 212 8.19 2.67 -7.47
CA GLY A 212 7.99 1.69 -8.53
C GLY A 212 6.59 1.70 -9.13
N LEU A 213 5.85 2.82 -9.03
CA LEU A 213 4.48 2.89 -9.54
C LEU A 213 4.47 2.85 -11.08
N PRO A 214 3.58 2.05 -11.69
CA PRO A 214 3.48 1.94 -13.14
C PRO A 214 2.83 3.19 -13.74
N MET A 215 3.63 3.97 -14.46
CA MET A 215 3.20 5.25 -15.03
C MET A 215 2.39 5.11 -16.33
N GLU A 216 2.78 4.17 -17.19
CA GLU A 216 2.22 4.01 -18.54
C GLU A 216 1.58 2.64 -18.73
N PHE A 217 0.55 2.57 -19.58
CA PHE A 217 -0.06 1.31 -19.97
C PHE A 217 0.72 0.68 -21.13
N PRO A 218 1.02 -0.63 -21.07
CA PRO A 218 1.61 -1.33 -22.21
C PRO A 218 0.71 -1.23 -23.46
N GLU A 219 1.33 -1.18 -24.64
CA GLU A 219 0.62 -1.01 -25.93
C GLU A 219 -0.51 -2.05 -26.14
N ARG A 220 -0.27 -3.31 -25.72
CA ARG A 220 -1.28 -4.38 -25.78
C ARG A 220 -2.52 -4.07 -24.94
N VAL A 221 -2.35 -3.42 -23.79
CA VAL A 221 -3.43 -3.03 -22.88
C VAL A 221 -4.22 -1.86 -23.48
N ALA A 222 -3.52 -0.84 -23.97
CA ALA A 222 -4.15 0.31 -24.63
C ALA A 222 -4.97 -0.13 -25.87
N ASN A 223 -4.41 -1.02 -26.70
CA ASN A 223 -5.11 -1.57 -27.87
C ASN A 223 -6.33 -2.42 -27.50
N GLN A 224 -6.28 -3.16 -26.37
CA GLN A 224 -7.45 -3.89 -25.89
C GLN A 224 -8.54 -2.93 -25.39
N ALA A 225 -8.18 -1.91 -24.61
CA ALA A 225 -9.12 -0.92 -24.09
C ALA A 225 -9.92 -0.23 -25.21
N LEU A 226 -9.23 0.19 -26.28
CA LEU A 226 -9.88 0.83 -27.43
C LEU A 226 -10.93 -0.07 -28.13
N ARG A 227 -10.76 -1.39 -28.08
CA ARG A 227 -11.70 -2.33 -28.71
C ARG A 227 -12.95 -2.57 -27.88
N VAL A 228 -12.84 -2.51 -26.55
CA VAL A 228 -13.94 -2.81 -25.63
C VAL A 228 -14.70 -1.56 -25.17
N ALA A 229 -14.16 -0.35 -25.41
CA ALA A 229 -14.78 0.93 -25.05
C ALA A 229 -15.99 1.33 -25.94
N GLY A 230 -16.59 0.40 -26.68
CA GLY A 230 -17.78 0.66 -27.50
C GLY A 230 -19.04 0.85 -26.64
N ALA A 231 -20.09 1.42 -27.23
CA ALA A 231 -21.39 1.53 -26.56
C ALA A 231 -21.99 0.13 -26.27
N VAL A 232 -22.79 0.05 -25.20
CA VAL A 232 -23.47 -1.19 -24.79
C VAL A 232 -24.34 -1.73 -25.92
N SER A 233 -24.01 -2.93 -26.41
CA SER A 233 -24.72 -3.59 -27.50
C SER A 233 -25.94 -4.36 -27.00
N GLU A 234 -26.84 -4.75 -27.91
CA GLU A 234 -27.98 -5.62 -27.57
C GLU A 234 -27.54 -6.99 -27.04
N ALA A 235 -26.39 -7.50 -27.49
CA ALA A 235 -25.84 -8.75 -26.99
C ALA A 235 -25.39 -8.64 -25.53
N ASP A 236 -24.81 -7.49 -25.15
CA ASP A 236 -24.35 -7.24 -23.77
C ASP A 236 -25.53 -7.15 -22.78
N ARG A 237 -26.70 -6.74 -23.26
CA ARG A 237 -27.94 -6.61 -22.46
C ARG A 237 -28.62 -7.96 -22.21
N CYS A 238 -28.32 -8.97 -23.03
CA CYS A 238 -29.03 -10.25 -22.99
C CYS A 238 -28.82 -10.97 -21.65
N GLY A 239 -29.92 -11.27 -20.94
CA GLY A 239 -29.89 -12.00 -19.67
C GLY A 239 -29.74 -11.11 -18.42
N ARG A 240 -29.57 -9.80 -18.60
CA ARG A 240 -29.48 -8.81 -17.52
C ARG A 240 -30.85 -8.26 -17.15
N GLU A 241 -31.02 -7.86 -15.90
CA GLU A 241 -32.22 -7.18 -15.44
C GLU A 241 -32.25 -5.74 -15.97
N ASP A 242 -33.34 -5.34 -16.63
CA ASP A 242 -33.48 -3.99 -17.17
C ASP A 242 -34.00 -3.04 -16.09
N LEU A 243 -33.13 -2.13 -15.64
CA LEU A 243 -33.42 -1.13 -14.62
C LEU A 243 -33.35 0.29 -15.19
N ARG A 244 -33.37 0.46 -16.51
CA ARG A 244 -33.23 1.77 -17.16
C ARG A 244 -34.38 2.74 -16.90
N GLU A 245 -35.55 2.23 -16.48
CA GLU A 245 -36.70 3.04 -16.09
C GLU A 245 -36.70 3.42 -14.60
N MET A 246 -35.76 2.87 -13.82
CA MET A 246 -35.63 3.18 -12.40
C MET A 246 -34.90 4.52 -12.21
N MET A 247 -35.52 5.43 -11.47
CA MET A 247 -34.92 6.72 -11.18
C MET A 247 -33.66 6.56 -10.32
N MET A 248 -32.52 7.04 -10.81
CA MET A 248 -31.22 6.89 -10.16
C MET A 248 -30.26 8.04 -10.46
N VAL A 249 -29.29 8.23 -9.57
CA VAL A 249 -28.28 9.29 -9.66
C VAL A 249 -26.89 8.75 -9.33
N THR A 250 -25.85 9.38 -9.87
CA THR A 250 -24.51 9.31 -9.25
C THR A 250 -24.30 10.56 -8.39
N ILE A 251 -23.55 10.45 -7.29
CA ILE A 251 -23.27 11.56 -6.38
C ILE A 251 -21.79 11.53 -6.03
N ASP A 252 -21.03 12.44 -6.62
CA ASP A 252 -19.56 12.40 -6.59
C ASP A 252 -18.94 13.78 -6.32
N GLY A 253 -17.61 13.82 -6.24
CA GLY A 253 -16.88 15.09 -6.27
C GLY A 253 -17.06 15.79 -7.61
N GLU A 254 -17.03 17.12 -7.63
CA GLU A 254 -17.22 17.91 -8.85
C GLU A 254 -16.22 17.52 -9.95
N ASP A 255 -14.99 17.20 -9.56
CA ASP A 255 -13.87 16.85 -10.44
C ASP A 255 -13.85 15.36 -10.86
N ALA A 256 -14.72 14.51 -10.30
CA ALA A 256 -14.73 13.07 -10.55
C ALA A 256 -15.19 12.74 -11.98
N LYS A 257 -14.54 11.77 -12.62
CA LYS A 257 -14.83 11.35 -14.01
C LYS A 257 -15.07 9.85 -14.16
N ASP A 258 -14.61 9.10 -13.18
CA ASP A 258 -14.73 7.67 -12.96
C ASP A 258 -15.87 7.45 -11.95
N LEU A 259 -17.10 7.35 -12.47
CA LEU A 259 -18.30 7.20 -11.64
C LEU A 259 -18.61 5.70 -11.49
N ASP A 260 -18.16 5.10 -10.39
CA ASP A 260 -18.25 3.65 -10.18
C ASP A 260 -19.62 3.22 -9.64
N ASP A 261 -20.32 4.10 -8.95
CA ASP A 261 -21.57 3.80 -8.27
C ASP A 261 -22.71 4.77 -8.65
N ALA A 262 -23.92 4.20 -8.75
CA ALA A 262 -25.17 4.92 -8.84
C ALA A 262 -26.13 4.39 -7.77
N VAL A 263 -27.01 5.26 -7.29
CA VAL A 263 -27.97 4.95 -6.23
C VAL A 263 -29.40 5.27 -6.64
N SER A 264 -30.32 4.39 -6.27
CA SER A 264 -31.77 4.55 -6.46
C SER A 264 -32.51 4.24 -5.16
N LEU A 265 -33.66 4.87 -4.95
CA LEU A 265 -34.47 4.61 -3.77
C LEU A 265 -35.96 4.77 -4.04
N THR A 266 -36.73 3.74 -3.68
CA THR A 266 -38.20 3.84 -3.60
C THR A 266 -38.67 3.48 -2.20
N VAL A 267 -39.77 4.08 -1.76
CA VAL A 267 -40.39 3.78 -0.46
C VAL A 267 -41.82 3.29 -0.68
N GLU A 268 -42.08 2.02 -0.34
CA GLU A 268 -43.38 1.38 -0.51
C GLU A 268 -43.76 0.67 0.80
N ASP A 269 -44.97 0.93 1.31
CA ASP A 269 -45.49 0.32 2.55
C ASP A 269 -44.53 0.38 3.76
N GLY A 270 -43.75 1.46 3.84
CA GLY A 270 -42.76 1.66 4.91
C GLY A 270 -41.45 0.87 4.74
N ILE A 271 -41.28 0.18 3.61
CA ILE A 271 -40.04 -0.50 3.21
C ILE A 271 -39.27 0.42 2.26
N TYR A 272 -38.01 0.65 2.58
CA TYR A 272 -37.06 1.35 1.72
C TYR A 272 -36.41 0.34 0.79
N ARG A 273 -36.60 0.45 -0.53
CA ARG A 273 -35.89 -0.36 -1.52
C ARG A 273 -34.74 0.45 -2.08
N LEU A 274 -33.55 0.21 -1.53
CA LEU A 274 -32.30 0.86 -1.91
C LEU A 274 -31.62 0.04 -3.01
N GLY A 275 -31.37 0.64 -4.17
CA GLY A 275 -30.49 0.09 -5.18
C GLY A 275 -29.12 0.74 -5.12
N VAL A 276 -28.07 -0.08 -5.02
CA VAL A 276 -26.68 0.33 -5.25
C VAL A 276 -26.20 -0.36 -6.52
N HIS A 277 -25.93 0.41 -7.56
CA HIS A 277 -25.60 -0.07 -8.89
C HIS A 277 -24.13 0.23 -9.17
N ILE A 278 -23.31 -0.81 -9.28
CA ILE A 278 -21.87 -0.67 -9.45
C ILE A 278 -21.49 -0.97 -10.89
N ALA A 279 -20.60 -0.18 -11.48
CA ALA A 279 -20.03 -0.40 -12.80
C ALA A 279 -19.61 -1.86 -12.99
N ASP A 280 -20.10 -2.53 -14.04
CA ASP A 280 -19.69 -3.90 -14.35
C ASP A 280 -18.34 -3.91 -15.10
N VAL A 281 -17.29 -3.54 -14.38
CA VAL A 281 -15.90 -3.56 -14.88
C VAL A 281 -15.50 -4.96 -15.34
N SER A 282 -15.98 -6.00 -14.66
CA SER A 282 -15.63 -7.40 -14.93
C SER A 282 -16.07 -7.88 -16.32
N ASN A 283 -17.14 -7.30 -16.88
CA ASN A 283 -17.56 -7.56 -18.25
C ASN A 283 -16.51 -7.10 -19.28
N TYR A 284 -15.85 -5.97 -19.04
CA TYR A 284 -14.85 -5.37 -19.94
C TYR A 284 -13.43 -5.87 -19.66
N VAL A 285 -13.13 -6.19 -18.40
CA VAL A 285 -11.84 -6.66 -17.92
C VAL A 285 -11.93 -8.17 -17.63
N GLN A 286 -11.97 -8.96 -18.71
CA GLN A 286 -12.10 -10.41 -18.60
C GLN A 286 -10.85 -11.07 -18.00
N ALA A 287 -11.07 -12.08 -17.16
CA ALA A 287 -10.01 -12.85 -16.50
C ALA A 287 -8.97 -13.39 -17.50
N GLY A 288 -7.69 -13.24 -17.18
CA GLY A 288 -6.57 -13.65 -18.02
C GLY A 288 -6.30 -12.76 -19.24
N SER A 289 -7.05 -11.67 -19.43
CA SER A 289 -6.80 -10.71 -20.52
C SER A 289 -5.58 -9.81 -20.25
N ALA A 290 -5.20 -8.96 -21.21
CA ALA A 290 -4.10 -8.02 -20.98
C ALA A 290 -4.49 -6.92 -19.99
N LEU A 291 -5.74 -6.46 -20.05
CA LEU A 291 -6.32 -5.54 -19.06
C LEU A 291 -6.29 -6.14 -17.65
N ASP A 292 -6.77 -7.37 -17.48
CA ASP A 292 -6.82 -8.04 -16.18
C ASP A 292 -5.43 -8.19 -15.54
N ARG A 293 -4.43 -8.67 -16.30
CA ARG A 293 -3.06 -8.79 -15.80
C ARG A 293 -2.44 -7.46 -15.40
N GLU A 294 -2.74 -6.38 -16.13
CA GLU A 294 -2.23 -5.05 -15.80
C GLU A 294 -2.96 -4.43 -14.61
N ALA A 295 -4.28 -4.61 -14.52
CA ALA A 295 -5.08 -4.20 -13.37
C ALA A 295 -4.61 -4.92 -12.09
N PHE A 296 -4.39 -6.24 -12.16
CA PHE A 296 -3.85 -7.04 -11.06
C PHE A 296 -2.45 -6.57 -10.63
N LYS A 297 -1.58 -6.22 -11.60
CA LYS A 297 -0.24 -5.70 -11.33
C LYS A 297 -0.31 -4.32 -10.63
N ARG A 298 -1.26 -3.46 -11.01
CA ARG A 298 -1.47 -2.14 -10.42
C ARG A 298 -2.11 -2.22 -9.04
N GLY A 299 -3.06 -3.13 -8.87
CA GLY A 299 -3.79 -3.39 -7.62
C GLY A 299 -4.82 -2.32 -7.25
N THR A 300 -4.52 -1.03 -7.46
CA THR A 300 -5.42 0.09 -7.18
C THR A 300 -5.03 1.30 -8.04
N SER A 301 -5.97 2.21 -8.27
CA SER A 301 -5.65 3.57 -8.71
C SER A 301 -4.86 4.28 -7.60
N VAL A 302 -3.85 5.07 -7.97
CA VAL A 302 -3.05 5.88 -7.04
C VAL A 302 -3.32 7.35 -7.29
N TYR A 303 -3.94 8.01 -6.31
CA TYR A 303 -4.27 9.43 -6.34
C TYR A 303 -3.11 10.24 -5.76
N LEU A 304 -2.41 10.97 -6.62
CA LEU A 304 -1.35 11.91 -6.26
C LEU A 304 -1.94 13.32 -6.21
N VAL A 305 -1.19 14.27 -5.64
CA VAL A 305 -1.67 15.65 -5.46
C VAL A 305 -2.03 16.36 -6.77
N ASP A 306 -1.35 16.05 -7.87
CA ASP A 306 -1.52 16.71 -9.17
C ASP A 306 -2.13 15.82 -10.26
N ARG A 307 -2.22 14.50 -10.04
CA ARG A 307 -2.67 13.53 -11.05
C ARG A 307 -3.13 12.22 -10.43
N VAL A 308 -3.80 11.41 -11.24
CA VAL A 308 -4.17 10.04 -10.91
C VAL A 308 -3.35 9.08 -11.78
N LEU A 309 -2.82 8.03 -11.18
CA LEU A 309 -2.30 6.86 -11.89
C LEU A 309 -3.40 5.79 -11.86
N PRO A 310 -4.22 5.67 -12.91
CA PRO A 310 -5.41 4.83 -12.83
C PRO A 310 -5.05 3.35 -12.91
N MET A 311 -5.87 2.50 -12.27
CA MET A 311 -5.78 1.04 -12.39
C MET A 311 -6.10 0.58 -13.82
N LEU A 312 -7.10 1.21 -14.44
CA LEU A 312 -7.58 0.91 -15.78
C LEU A 312 -7.28 2.07 -16.74
N PRO A 313 -7.14 1.81 -18.05
CA PRO A 313 -7.02 2.88 -19.04
C PRO A 313 -8.21 3.84 -18.99
N VAL A 314 -7.93 5.14 -19.15
CA VAL A 314 -8.92 6.24 -19.05
C VAL A 314 -10.14 6.04 -19.96
N GLN A 315 -9.94 5.41 -21.12
CA GLN A 315 -11.01 5.08 -22.06
C GLN A 315 -12.07 4.14 -21.47
N LEU A 316 -11.69 3.32 -20.48
CA LEU A 316 -12.61 2.45 -19.74
C LEU A 316 -13.13 3.16 -18.50
N SER A 317 -12.23 3.61 -17.62
CA SER A 317 -12.60 4.19 -16.32
C SER A 317 -13.52 5.39 -16.45
N ASN A 318 -13.25 6.30 -17.39
CA ASN A 318 -14.05 7.51 -17.60
C ASN A 318 -15.09 7.36 -18.72
N GLY A 319 -15.08 6.20 -19.40
CA GLY A 319 -15.87 5.94 -20.59
C GLY A 319 -16.97 4.93 -20.31
N ILE A 320 -16.75 3.68 -20.76
CA ILE A 320 -17.79 2.65 -20.73
C ILE A 320 -18.03 2.05 -19.33
N CYS A 321 -17.03 2.11 -18.44
CA CYS A 321 -17.21 1.70 -17.04
C CYS A 321 -17.80 2.81 -16.18
N SER A 322 -17.59 4.09 -16.52
CA SER A 322 -18.22 5.20 -15.79
C SER A 322 -19.73 5.21 -16.02
N LEU A 323 -20.52 5.30 -14.95
CA LEU A 323 -21.98 5.35 -14.95
C LEU A 323 -22.51 6.73 -15.39
N ASN A 324 -22.13 7.17 -16.59
CA ASN A 324 -22.46 8.48 -17.15
C ASN A 324 -23.97 8.65 -17.34
N ALA A 325 -24.47 9.84 -16.97
CA ALA A 325 -25.88 10.20 -17.09
C ALA A 325 -26.37 10.18 -18.55
N GLY A 326 -27.59 9.67 -18.75
CA GLY A 326 -28.26 9.62 -20.05
C GLY A 326 -27.80 8.50 -20.98
N GLU A 327 -26.83 7.67 -20.58
CA GLU A 327 -26.30 6.56 -21.38
C GLU A 327 -26.61 5.20 -20.75
N ASP A 328 -26.85 4.20 -21.59
CA ASP A 328 -27.03 2.82 -21.13
C ASP A 328 -25.68 2.27 -20.63
N ARG A 329 -25.69 1.64 -19.45
CA ARG A 329 -24.52 1.09 -18.77
C ARG A 329 -24.80 -0.28 -18.18
N LEU A 330 -23.77 -1.11 -18.15
CA LEU A 330 -23.81 -2.41 -17.49
C LEU A 330 -23.41 -2.24 -16.03
N ALA A 331 -24.18 -2.85 -15.14
CA ALA A 331 -23.92 -2.78 -13.71
C ALA A 331 -24.10 -4.13 -13.02
N LEU A 332 -23.44 -4.26 -11.87
CA LEU A 332 -23.74 -5.24 -10.84
C LEU A 332 -24.53 -4.52 -9.75
N SER A 333 -25.82 -4.84 -9.65
CA SER A 333 -26.74 -4.14 -8.73
C SER A 333 -26.98 -4.95 -7.47
N CYS A 334 -26.76 -4.32 -6.32
CA CYS A 334 -27.19 -4.78 -5.01
C CYS A 334 -28.49 -4.07 -4.64
N LEU A 335 -29.61 -4.76 -4.78
CA LEU A 335 -30.94 -4.27 -4.46
C LEU A 335 -31.30 -4.75 -3.04
N MET A 336 -31.54 -3.83 -2.12
CA MET A 336 -31.75 -4.11 -0.70
C MET A 336 -33.11 -3.57 -0.23
N ASP A 337 -33.91 -4.44 0.39
CA ASP A 337 -35.10 -4.04 1.13
C ASP A 337 -34.69 -3.75 2.57
N MET A 338 -34.99 -2.55 3.04
CA MET A 338 -34.68 -2.08 4.39
C MET A 338 -35.94 -1.68 5.15
N ASP A 339 -35.99 -2.09 6.42
CA ASP A 339 -37.07 -1.67 7.32
C ASP A 339 -36.91 -0.21 7.79
N ALA A 340 -37.88 0.28 8.55
CA ALA A 340 -37.86 1.63 9.09
C ALA A 340 -36.68 1.91 10.06
N SER A 341 -35.94 0.90 10.51
CA SER A 341 -34.73 1.07 11.33
C SER A 341 -33.44 1.14 10.51
N GLY A 342 -33.53 1.02 9.18
CA GLY A 342 -32.36 0.92 8.29
C GLY A 342 -31.71 -0.45 8.32
N ARG A 343 -32.42 -1.51 8.74
CA ARG A 343 -31.92 -2.89 8.70
C ARG A 343 -32.30 -3.53 7.38
N VAL A 344 -31.32 -4.13 6.70
CA VAL A 344 -31.55 -5.00 5.53
C VAL A 344 -32.36 -6.23 5.95
N ILE A 345 -33.57 -6.36 5.40
CA ILE A 345 -34.51 -7.47 5.61
C ILE A 345 -34.58 -8.42 4.41
N GLY A 346 -34.17 -7.97 3.24
CA GLY A 346 -34.04 -8.78 2.02
C GLY A 346 -33.06 -8.13 1.04
N HIS A 347 -32.49 -8.92 0.13
CA HIS A 347 -31.62 -8.39 -0.92
C HIS A 347 -31.59 -9.30 -2.16
N ARG A 348 -31.21 -8.72 -3.30
CA ARG A 348 -30.86 -9.42 -4.54
C ARG A 348 -29.59 -8.81 -5.13
N ILE A 349 -28.69 -9.65 -5.61
CA ILE A 349 -27.50 -9.22 -6.37
C ILE A 349 -27.70 -9.71 -7.79
N VAL A 350 -27.75 -8.79 -8.75
CA VAL A 350 -28.07 -9.09 -10.15
C VAL A 350 -27.15 -8.35 -11.12
N GLU A 351 -26.86 -8.96 -12.26
CA GLU A 351 -26.35 -8.25 -13.43
C GLU A 351 -27.49 -7.45 -14.04
N SER A 352 -27.27 -6.16 -14.30
CA SER A 352 -28.30 -5.25 -14.79
C SER A 352 -27.81 -4.34 -15.91
N VAL A 353 -28.78 -3.74 -16.59
CA VAL A 353 -28.58 -2.60 -17.49
C VAL A 353 -29.29 -1.42 -16.88
N ILE A 354 -28.56 -0.32 -16.70
CA ILE A 354 -29.04 0.90 -16.06
C ILE A 354 -28.89 2.09 -16.99
N ARG A 355 -29.58 3.19 -16.66
CA ARG A 355 -29.42 4.48 -17.31
C ARG A 355 -29.58 5.58 -16.27
N VAL A 356 -28.48 6.23 -15.91
CA VAL A 356 -28.50 7.25 -14.85
C VAL A 356 -29.24 8.49 -15.32
N ASP A 357 -30.18 9.00 -14.51
CA ASP A 357 -30.96 10.20 -14.85
C ASP A 357 -30.14 11.48 -14.73
N ARG A 358 -29.36 11.60 -13.66
CA ARG A 358 -28.58 12.81 -13.36
C ARG A 358 -27.28 12.48 -12.63
N ARG A 359 -26.18 13.08 -13.08
CA ARG A 359 -24.93 13.20 -12.30
C ARG A 359 -25.09 14.38 -11.34
N MET A 360 -24.86 14.16 -10.06
CA MET A 360 -24.95 15.19 -9.04
C MET A 360 -23.63 15.30 -8.28
N SER A 361 -23.36 16.48 -7.70
CA SER A 361 -22.22 16.66 -6.80
C SER A 361 -22.62 16.53 -5.33
N TYR A 362 -21.65 16.18 -4.47
CA TYR A 362 -21.83 16.23 -3.01
C TYR A 362 -22.35 17.59 -2.53
N THR A 363 -21.85 18.69 -3.11
CA THR A 363 -22.28 20.05 -2.77
C THR A 363 -23.75 20.29 -3.10
N GLU A 364 -24.21 19.85 -4.28
CA GLU A 364 -25.60 20.00 -4.73
C GLU A 364 -26.56 19.21 -3.84
N VAL A 365 -26.26 17.93 -3.61
CA VAL A 365 -27.11 17.06 -2.78
C VAL A 365 -27.15 17.56 -1.34
N ASN A 366 -26.02 18.00 -0.78
CA ASN A 366 -26.01 18.56 0.57
C ASN A 366 -26.92 19.80 0.70
N LYS A 367 -26.95 20.69 -0.29
CA LYS A 367 -27.86 21.84 -0.30
C LYS A 367 -29.33 21.43 -0.33
N ILE A 368 -29.67 20.39 -1.10
CA ILE A 368 -31.04 19.85 -1.18
C ILE A 368 -31.44 19.22 0.16
N LEU A 369 -30.55 18.43 0.78
CA LEU A 369 -30.80 17.76 2.06
C LEU A 369 -30.95 18.73 3.23
N THR A 370 -30.17 19.82 3.22
CA THR A 370 -30.18 20.84 4.28
C THR A 370 -31.21 21.95 4.06
N GLY A 371 -31.89 21.96 2.91
CA GLY A 371 -32.88 23.00 2.56
C GLY A 371 -32.26 24.37 2.29
N GLN A 372 -30.98 24.43 1.90
CA GLN A 372 -30.26 25.67 1.65
C GLN A 372 -30.51 26.25 0.25
N ASP A 373 -31.10 25.48 -0.67
CA ASP A 373 -31.29 25.88 -2.08
C ASP A 373 -32.62 25.33 -2.63
N GLU A 374 -33.69 26.13 -2.49
CA GLU A 374 -35.04 25.77 -2.97
C GLU A 374 -35.14 25.78 -4.50
N GLU A 375 -34.33 26.60 -5.18
CA GLU A 375 -34.31 26.67 -6.64
C GLU A 375 -33.72 25.39 -7.24
N LEU A 376 -32.57 24.95 -6.72
CA LEU A 376 -31.96 23.66 -7.10
C LEU A 376 -32.90 22.48 -6.79
N ALA A 377 -33.57 22.51 -5.64
CA ALA A 377 -34.54 21.48 -5.27
C ALA A 377 -35.76 21.46 -6.21
N SER A 378 -36.20 22.62 -6.71
CA SER A 378 -37.26 22.72 -7.70
C SER A 378 -36.81 22.20 -9.08
N ASP A 379 -35.60 22.55 -9.52
CA ASP A 379 -34.98 22.07 -10.77
C ASP A 379 -34.82 20.54 -10.80
N CYS A 380 -34.46 19.93 -9.66
CA CYS A 380 -34.35 18.48 -9.54
C CYS A 380 -35.71 17.76 -9.59
N GLY A 381 -36.83 18.47 -9.42
CA GLY A 381 -38.18 17.93 -9.58
C GLY A 381 -38.43 16.65 -8.79
N ALA A 382 -38.69 15.54 -9.50
CA ALA A 382 -38.99 14.24 -8.91
C ALA A 382 -37.80 13.58 -8.18
N LEU A 383 -36.56 14.01 -8.44
CA LEU A 383 -35.39 13.54 -7.71
C LEU A 383 -35.35 14.06 -6.26
N THR A 384 -35.92 15.24 -6.00
CA THR A 384 -35.85 15.89 -4.68
C THR A 384 -36.50 15.04 -3.57
N PRO A 385 -37.73 14.50 -3.73
CA PRO A 385 -38.29 13.57 -2.76
C PRO A 385 -37.45 12.32 -2.55
N MET A 386 -36.89 11.74 -3.62
CA MET A 386 -36.01 10.57 -3.54
C MET A 386 -34.75 10.87 -2.72
N LEU A 387 -34.06 11.99 -3.01
CA LEU A 387 -32.86 12.41 -2.28
C LEU A 387 -33.15 12.67 -0.79
N LYS A 388 -34.28 13.31 -0.46
CA LYS A 388 -34.69 13.50 0.93
C LYS A 388 -34.93 12.18 1.66
N ALA A 389 -35.61 11.22 1.01
CA ALA A 389 -35.79 9.88 1.55
C ALA A 389 -34.46 9.12 1.73
N MET A 390 -33.49 9.33 0.82
CA MET A 390 -32.15 8.77 0.95
C MET A 390 -31.42 9.35 2.18
N GLY A 391 -31.52 10.66 2.42
CA GLY A 391 -30.97 11.29 3.62
C GLY A 391 -31.57 10.75 4.91
N GLU A 392 -32.89 10.56 4.95
CA GLU A 392 -33.56 9.93 6.11
C GLU A 392 -33.09 8.49 6.36
N LEU A 393 -32.94 7.70 5.30
CA LEU A 393 -32.46 6.32 5.40
C LEU A 393 -31.01 6.26 5.86
N SER A 394 -30.14 7.10 5.31
CA SER A 394 -28.72 7.22 5.70
C SER A 394 -28.58 7.48 7.20
N VAL A 395 -29.30 8.46 7.76
CA VAL A 395 -29.27 8.74 9.20
C VAL A 395 -29.63 7.51 10.04
N ARG A 396 -30.60 6.70 9.59
CA ARG A 396 -31.01 5.46 10.27
C ARG A 396 -29.94 4.38 10.18
N ILE A 397 -29.36 4.16 9.00
CA ILE A 397 -28.24 3.23 8.79
C ILE A 397 -27.07 3.59 9.70
N ARG A 398 -26.67 4.86 9.72
CA ARG A 398 -25.58 5.36 10.56
C ARG A 398 -25.85 5.20 12.04
N SER A 399 -27.05 5.57 12.49
CA SER A 399 -27.47 5.39 13.90
C SER A 399 -27.36 3.94 14.34
N ARG A 400 -27.75 3.00 13.46
CA ARG A 400 -27.62 1.56 13.71
C ARG A 400 -26.15 1.11 13.75
N ARG A 401 -25.31 1.61 12.83
CA ARG A 401 -23.87 1.31 12.79
C ARG A 401 -23.16 1.81 14.06
N LEU A 402 -23.46 3.02 14.51
CA LEU A 402 -22.96 3.57 15.77
C LEU A 402 -23.48 2.77 16.97
N GLY A 403 -24.77 2.40 16.99
CA GLY A 403 -25.34 1.55 18.04
C GLY A 403 -24.73 0.14 18.13
N ARG A 404 -24.10 -0.35 17.05
CA ARG A 404 -23.32 -1.60 17.02
C ARG A 404 -21.88 -1.42 17.53
N GLY A 405 -21.43 -0.17 17.73
CA GLY A 405 -20.10 0.17 18.23
C GLY A 405 -19.07 0.45 17.13
N SER A 406 -19.49 0.86 15.93
CA SER A 406 -18.56 1.32 14.90
C SER A 406 -17.73 2.49 15.43
N ILE A 407 -16.43 2.46 15.15
CA ILE A 407 -15.50 3.48 15.60
C ILE A 407 -15.48 4.59 14.56
N ASP A 408 -15.67 5.83 15.01
CA ASP A 408 -15.55 7.03 14.20
C ASP A 408 -14.37 7.88 14.68
N PHE A 409 -13.34 7.93 13.84
CA PHE A 409 -12.18 8.76 14.06
C PHE A 409 -12.34 10.05 13.26
N ASP A 410 -12.84 11.09 13.92
CA ASP A 410 -12.99 12.41 13.32
C ASP A 410 -11.64 13.12 13.26
N PHE A 411 -10.86 12.83 12.22
CA PHE A 411 -9.63 13.55 11.90
C PHE A 411 -9.83 14.44 10.69
N PRO A 412 -9.46 15.73 10.77
CA PRO A 412 -9.53 16.60 9.61
C PRO A 412 -8.54 16.13 8.54
N GLU A 413 -9.06 15.75 7.38
CA GLU A 413 -8.25 15.52 6.19
C GLU A 413 -7.93 16.86 5.50
N CYS A 414 -6.85 16.92 4.74
CA CYS A 414 -6.45 18.14 4.02
C CYS A 414 -6.73 18.01 2.52
N LYS A 415 -7.40 19.00 1.95
CA LYS A 415 -7.51 19.22 0.50
C LYS A 415 -6.47 20.26 0.08
N ILE A 416 -5.60 19.88 -0.85
CA ILE A 416 -4.61 20.77 -1.46
C ILE A 416 -5.17 21.26 -2.79
N ILE A 417 -5.26 22.58 -2.97
CA ILE A 417 -5.69 23.18 -4.23
C ILE A 417 -4.46 23.67 -4.98
N LEU A 418 -4.30 23.20 -6.21
CA LEU A 418 -3.22 23.62 -7.10
C LEU A 418 -3.70 24.72 -8.05
N GLY A 419 -2.84 25.70 -8.31
CA GLY A 419 -3.06 26.70 -9.35
C GLY A 419 -2.78 26.15 -10.76
N ALA A 420 -3.03 26.96 -11.79
CA ALA A 420 -2.81 26.56 -13.19
C ALA A 420 -1.36 26.17 -13.54
N THR A 421 -0.38 26.64 -12.76
CA THR A 421 1.04 26.29 -12.89
C THR A 421 1.45 25.06 -12.09
N GLY A 422 0.52 24.39 -11.41
CA GLY A 422 0.78 23.20 -10.58
C GLY A 422 1.30 23.49 -9.18
N HIS A 423 1.49 24.76 -8.81
CA HIS A 423 1.89 25.14 -7.44
C HIS A 423 0.69 25.16 -6.48
N PRO A 424 0.85 24.70 -5.22
CA PRO A 424 -0.20 24.82 -4.21
C PRO A 424 -0.55 26.30 -3.95
N ILE A 425 -1.85 26.64 -4.08
CA ILE A 425 -2.38 27.97 -3.79
C ILE A 425 -3.12 28.02 -2.46
N GLU A 426 -3.70 26.89 -2.03
CA GLU A 426 -4.49 26.81 -0.81
C GLU A 426 -4.40 25.40 -0.21
N ILE A 427 -4.37 25.31 1.11
CA ILE A 427 -4.52 24.06 1.87
C ILE A 427 -5.67 24.29 2.84
N LYS A 428 -6.72 23.49 2.71
CA LYS A 428 -7.92 23.61 3.54
C LYS A 428 -8.40 22.25 4.05
N PRO A 429 -9.20 22.19 5.12
CA PRO A 429 -9.83 20.94 5.54
C PRO A 429 -10.73 20.37 4.43
N TYR A 430 -10.77 19.05 4.31
CA TYR A 430 -11.78 18.35 3.51
C TYR A 430 -13.10 18.38 4.26
N GLU A 431 -14.13 18.98 3.66
CA GLU A 431 -15.45 19.10 4.31
C GLU A 431 -16.27 17.84 4.05
N ARG A 432 -16.45 17.03 5.09
CA ARG A 432 -17.51 16.02 5.14
C ARG A 432 -18.86 16.71 5.30
N ASN A 433 -19.87 16.24 4.59
CA ASN A 433 -21.22 16.79 4.60
C ASN A 433 -22.28 15.69 4.52
N ALA A 434 -23.57 16.06 4.59
CA ALA A 434 -24.66 15.08 4.61
C ALA A 434 -24.72 14.19 3.36
N ALA A 435 -24.22 14.67 2.20
CA ALA A 435 -24.20 13.88 0.96
C ALA A 435 -23.04 12.88 0.93
N THR A 436 -21.84 13.27 1.37
CA THR A 436 -20.70 12.32 1.49
C THR A 436 -21.05 11.20 2.46
N ASP A 437 -21.70 11.59 3.55
CA ASP A 437 -22.20 10.72 4.60
C ASP A 437 -23.26 9.73 4.10
N LEU A 438 -24.17 10.18 3.23
CA LEU A 438 -25.21 9.35 2.62
C LEU A 438 -24.63 8.27 1.72
N ILE A 439 -23.71 8.63 0.81
CA ILE A 439 -23.06 7.68 -0.08
C ILE A 439 -22.24 6.66 0.71
N GLU A 440 -21.47 7.10 1.71
CA GLU A 440 -20.73 6.20 2.61
C GLU A 440 -21.65 5.12 3.22
N ASP A 441 -22.81 5.52 3.76
CA ASP A 441 -23.74 4.59 4.39
C ASP A 441 -24.32 3.56 3.40
N PHE A 442 -24.61 3.98 2.17
CA PHE A 442 -25.17 3.10 1.14
C PHE A 442 -24.11 2.12 0.63
N MET A 443 -22.89 2.59 0.39
CA MET A 443 -21.77 1.73 -0.02
C MET A 443 -21.42 0.72 1.07
N LEU A 444 -21.35 1.13 2.35
CA LEU A 444 -21.15 0.23 3.47
C LEU A 444 -22.24 -0.85 3.55
N SER A 445 -23.51 -0.47 3.32
CA SER A 445 -24.63 -1.41 3.33
C SER A 445 -24.55 -2.44 2.20
N ALA A 446 -24.18 -2.02 0.99
CA ALA A 446 -23.96 -2.92 -0.14
C ALA A 446 -22.78 -3.86 0.12
N ASN A 447 -21.65 -3.32 0.61
CA ASN A 447 -20.45 -4.07 0.97
C ASN A 447 -20.71 -5.14 2.05
N GLU A 448 -21.41 -4.79 3.14
CA GLU A 448 -21.78 -5.77 4.18
C GLU A 448 -22.73 -6.86 3.61
N THR A 449 -23.67 -6.47 2.74
CA THR A 449 -24.65 -7.39 2.15
C THR A 449 -24.00 -8.40 1.21
N VAL A 450 -23.12 -7.94 0.31
CA VAL A 450 -22.37 -8.81 -0.61
C VAL A 450 -21.43 -9.73 0.17
N ALA A 451 -20.70 -9.19 1.15
CA ALA A 451 -19.81 -10.01 1.98
C ALA A 451 -20.57 -11.12 2.74
N ARG A 452 -21.73 -10.79 3.31
CA ARG A 452 -22.60 -11.75 4.00
C ARG A 452 -23.07 -12.86 3.05
N GLU A 453 -23.59 -12.49 1.88
CA GLU A 453 -24.11 -13.44 0.90
C GLU A 453 -23.07 -14.48 0.49
N PHE A 454 -21.86 -14.02 0.12
CA PHE A 454 -20.80 -14.91 -0.32
C PHE A 454 -20.26 -15.76 0.84
N CYS A 455 -20.20 -15.22 2.06
CA CYS A 455 -19.78 -15.97 3.23
C CYS A 455 -20.78 -17.08 3.59
N GLU A 456 -22.08 -16.78 3.60
CA GLU A 456 -23.13 -17.74 3.99
C GLU A 456 -23.33 -18.83 2.94
N ARG A 457 -23.05 -18.53 1.67
CA ARG A 457 -23.04 -19.51 0.57
C ARG A 457 -21.73 -20.29 0.42
N GLU A 458 -20.73 -20.00 1.26
CA GLU A 458 -19.39 -20.61 1.21
C GLU A 458 -18.69 -20.46 -0.16
N ILE A 459 -18.94 -19.34 -0.86
CA ILE A 459 -18.31 -19.04 -2.16
C ILE A 459 -16.94 -18.39 -1.90
N PRO A 460 -15.85 -18.85 -2.54
CA PRO A 460 -14.55 -18.21 -2.42
C PRO A 460 -14.62 -16.71 -2.78
N PHE A 461 -14.20 -15.86 -1.85
CA PHE A 461 -14.34 -14.41 -1.98
C PHE A 461 -13.21 -13.66 -1.27
N VAL A 462 -13.04 -12.38 -1.61
CA VAL A 462 -12.06 -11.50 -0.98
C VAL A 462 -12.75 -10.59 0.04
N TYR A 463 -12.41 -10.78 1.31
CA TYR A 463 -12.91 -9.97 2.43
C TYR A 463 -11.96 -8.84 2.77
N ARG A 464 -12.51 -7.74 3.25
CA ARG A 464 -11.76 -6.64 3.85
C ARG A 464 -11.83 -6.80 5.36
N THR A 465 -10.76 -7.31 5.95
CA THR A 465 -10.70 -7.65 7.38
C THR A 465 -9.89 -6.63 8.17
N HIS A 466 -10.29 -6.37 9.40
CA HIS A 466 -9.58 -5.54 10.36
C HIS A 466 -9.57 -6.25 11.71
N GLU A 467 -8.38 -6.69 12.12
CA GLU A 467 -8.16 -7.44 13.36
C GLU A 467 -8.29 -6.56 14.60
N ASN A 468 -8.36 -7.21 15.77
CA ASN A 468 -8.33 -6.52 17.04
C ASN A 468 -7.04 -5.68 17.21
N PRO A 469 -7.11 -4.58 17.98
CA PRO A 469 -5.94 -3.73 18.23
C PRO A 469 -4.78 -4.51 18.86
N ASP A 470 -3.57 -3.98 18.69
CA ASP A 470 -2.40 -4.52 19.35
C ASP A 470 -2.49 -4.34 20.87
N ARG A 471 -2.51 -5.44 21.61
CA ARG A 471 -2.78 -5.44 23.06
C ARG A 471 -1.78 -4.58 23.84
N ASP A 472 -0.49 -4.71 23.58
CA ASP A 472 0.55 -3.98 24.31
C ASP A 472 0.46 -2.47 24.04
N ARG A 473 0.18 -2.09 22.78
CA ARG A 473 -0.05 -0.69 22.42
C ARG A 473 -1.32 -0.16 23.06
N LEU A 474 -2.41 -0.92 23.02
CA LEU A 474 -3.70 -0.51 23.58
C LEU A 474 -3.62 -0.32 25.09
N GLU A 475 -3.01 -1.26 25.83
CA GLU A 475 -2.82 -1.15 27.28
C GLU A 475 -2.06 0.13 27.68
N SER A 476 -1.05 0.51 26.89
CA SER A 476 -0.30 1.77 27.10
C SER A 476 -1.18 3.01 26.94
N VAL A 477 -2.08 3.02 25.94
CA VAL A 477 -3.01 4.13 25.73
C VAL A 477 -4.09 4.18 26.82
N LEU A 478 -4.62 3.03 27.23
CA LEU A 478 -5.62 2.95 28.30
C LEU A 478 -5.09 3.45 29.64
N HIS A 479 -3.81 3.19 29.95
CA HIS A 479 -3.18 3.74 31.15
C HIS A 479 -3.16 5.28 31.15
N PHE A 480 -2.86 5.86 29.98
CA PHE A 480 -2.89 7.31 29.79
C PHE A 480 -4.32 7.86 29.94
N VAL A 481 -5.32 7.23 29.31
CA VAL A 481 -6.74 7.59 29.44
C VAL A 481 -7.21 7.54 30.90
N HIS A 482 -6.78 6.54 31.66
CA HIS A 482 -7.10 6.44 33.09
C HIS A 482 -6.51 7.59 33.91
N THR A 483 -5.32 8.08 33.54
CA THR A 483 -4.68 9.25 34.20
C THR A 483 -5.46 10.54 33.93
N LEU A 484 -6.17 10.61 32.80
CA LEU A 484 -7.10 11.71 32.48
C LEU A 484 -8.45 11.61 33.22
N GLY A 485 -8.64 10.61 34.10
CA GLY A 485 -9.86 10.44 34.89
C GLY A 485 -10.99 9.72 34.16
N ILE A 486 -10.76 9.25 32.93
CA ILE A 486 -11.72 8.45 32.18
C ILE A 486 -11.58 6.99 32.60
N ARG A 487 -12.58 6.49 33.34
CA ARG A 487 -12.60 5.10 33.79
C ARG A 487 -12.84 4.17 32.61
N THR A 488 -11.88 3.29 32.34
CA THR A 488 -11.99 2.20 31.36
C THR A 488 -12.32 0.90 32.10
N VAL A 489 -13.22 0.09 31.53
CA VAL A 489 -13.92 -0.98 32.28
C VAL A 489 -13.06 -2.24 32.46
N LYS A 490 -12.01 -2.44 31.65
CA LYS A 490 -11.27 -3.71 31.64
C LYS A 490 -9.77 -3.53 31.39
N THR A 491 -8.97 -3.81 32.40
CA THR A 491 -7.52 -4.03 32.25
C THR A 491 -7.29 -5.50 31.93
N GLY A 492 -6.62 -5.81 30.81
CA GLY A 492 -6.16 -7.16 30.48
C GLY A 492 -7.17 -8.07 29.76
N GLN A 493 -8.27 -7.55 29.24
CA GLN A 493 -9.17 -8.25 28.30
C GLN A 493 -9.18 -7.55 26.94
N ASP A 494 -9.56 -8.27 25.90
CA ASP A 494 -9.81 -7.69 24.58
C ASP A 494 -10.94 -6.66 24.67
N MET A 495 -10.73 -5.49 24.07
CA MET A 495 -11.74 -4.46 23.97
C MET A 495 -12.61 -4.68 22.74
N SER A 496 -13.90 -4.42 22.90
CA SER A 496 -14.84 -4.32 21.80
C SER A 496 -14.73 -2.96 21.09
N PRO A 497 -15.13 -2.87 19.81
CA PRO A 497 -15.20 -1.60 19.09
C PRO A 497 -16.03 -0.53 19.80
N GLY A 498 -17.19 -0.92 20.36
CA GLY A 498 -18.07 0.00 21.10
C GLY A 498 -17.41 0.58 22.35
N GLU A 499 -16.59 -0.19 23.06
CA GLU A 499 -15.82 0.34 24.20
C GLU A 499 -14.77 1.36 23.77
N VAL A 500 -14.16 1.19 22.58
CA VAL A 500 -13.26 2.22 22.01
C VAL A 500 -14.05 3.48 21.69
N GLN A 501 -15.21 3.34 21.03
CA GLN A 501 -16.07 4.47 20.67
C GLN A 501 -16.55 5.24 21.92
N ASP A 502 -16.96 4.53 22.98
CA ASP A 502 -17.35 5.14 24.26
C ASP A 502 -16.22 5.97 24.90
N ILE A 503 -14.95 5.56 24.71
CA ILE A 503 -13.81 6.33 25.19
C ILE A 503 -13.64 7.60 24.36
N LEU A 504 -13.74 7.50 23.03
CA LEU A 504 -13.66 8.64 22.12
C LEU A 504 -14.78 9.66 22.43
N ASP A 505 -16.01 9.20 22.65
CA ASP A 505 -17.13 10.08 22.98
C ASP A 505 -16.95 10.79 24.33
N LYS A 506 -16.34 10.13 25.33
CA LYS A 506 -15.99 10.76 26.62
C LYS A 506 -14.82 11.73 26.53
N LEU A 507 -13.99 11.62 25.49
CA LEU A 507 -12.86 12.52 25.24
C LEU A 507 -13.28 13.81 24.52
N LYS A 508 -14.46 13.85 23.89
CA LYS A 508 -14.94 15.03 23.15
C LYS A 508 -14.89 16.29 24.01
N GLY A 509 -14.19 17.32 23.52
CA GLY A 509 -13.98 18.59 24.21
C GLY A 509 -12.87 18.59 25.26
N ASN A 510 -12.15 17.48 25.45
CA ASN A 510 -10.99 17.42 26.33
C ASN A 510 -9.75 17.99 25.62
N PRO A 511 -8.88 18.77 26.29
CA PRO A 511 -7.64 19.28 25.68
C PRO A 511 -6.69 18.19 25.13
N CYS A 512 -6.80 16.95 25.63
CA CYS A 512 -6.00 15.81 25.18
C CYS A 512 -6.70 14.94 24.13
N GLU A 513 -7.91 15.31 23.66
CA GLU A 513 -8.71 14.53 22.71
C GLU A 513 -7.90 14.10 21.49
N GLU A 514 -7.31 15.06 20.77
CA GLU A 514 -6.57 14.79 19.55
C GLU A 514 -5.36 13.86 19.78
N LEU A 515 -4.63 14.06 20.88
CA LEU A 515 -3.49 13.21 21.24
C LEU A 515 -3.95 11.77 21.51
N VAL A 516 -4.99 11.60 22.32
CA VAL A 516 -5.50 10.28 22.69
C VAL A 516 -6.10 9.57 21.47
N SER A 517 -6.90 10.26 20.66
CA SER A 517 -7.48 9.73 19.43
C SER A 517 -6.39 9.22 18.48
N ARG A 518 -5.31 9.98 18.28
CA ARG A 518 -4.17 9.54 17.44
C ARG A 518 -3.43 8.35 18.04
N LEU A 519 -3.26 8.29 19.36
CA LEU A 519 -2.63 7.15 20.03
C LEU A 519 -3.50 5.89 19.93
N MET A 520 -4.82 6.04 20.08
CA MET A 520 -5.79 4.96 19.85
C MET A 520 -5.75 4.49 18.39
N LEU A 521 -5.76 5.40 17.41
CA LEU A 521 -5.65 5.01 16.00
C LEU A 521 -4.36 4.21 15.74
N ARG A 522 -3.23 4.60 16.33
CA ARG A 522 -1.93 3.91 16.18
C ARG A 522 -1.84 2.56 16.89
N SER A 523 -2.75 2.26 17.83
CA SER A 523 -2.86 0.94 18.45
C SER A 523 -3.70 -0.03 17.62
N MET A 524 -4.54 0.48 16.71
CA MET A 524 -5.30 -0.34 15.75
C MET A 524 -4.36 -1.06 14.77
N LYS A 525 -4.81 -2.21 14.26
CA LYS A 525 -4.11 -2.93 13.20
C LYS A 525 -4.47 -2.32 11.83
N GLN A 526 -3.64 -2.56 10.82
CA GLN A 526 -4.00 -2.18 9.46
C GLN A 526 -5.02 -3.17 8.91
N ALA A 527 -6.08 -2.65 8.28
CA ALA A 527 -7.02 -3.49 7.55
C ALA A 527 -6.35 -4.07 6.29
N LYS A 528 -6.68 -5.32 5.95
CA LYS A 528 -6.08 -6.08 4.85
C LYS A 528 -7.13 -6.88 4.08
N TYR A 529 -6.80 -7.22 2.84
CA TYR A 529 -7.60 -8.15 2.04
C TYR A 529 -7.19 -9.59 2.37
N THR A 530 -8.17 -10.46 2.66
CA THR A 530 -7.93 -11.89 2.91
C THR A 530 -9.08 -12.74 2.38
N THR A 531 -8.88 -14.04 2.26
CA THR A 531 -9.95 -14.99 1.90
C THR A 531 -10.74 -15.48 3.12
N ALA A 532 -10.30 -15.15 4.34
CA ALA A 532 -10.96 -15.56 5.57
C ALA A 532 -11.83 -14.42 6.11
N CYS A 533 -13.13 -14.69 6.31
CA CYS A 533 -14.03 -13.68 6.89
C CYS A 533 -13.88 -13.61 8.42
N THR A 534 -12.89 -12.86 8.91
CA THR A 534 -12.65 -12.66 10.36
C THR A 534 -13.35 -11.43 10.94
N GLY A 535 -14.08 -10.68 10.12
CA GLY A 535 -14.75 -9.43 10.50
C GLY A 535 -13.87 -8.18 10.40
N HIS A 536 -14.47 -7.03 10.68
CA HIS A 536 -13.86 -5.72 10.58
C HIS A 536 -14.05 -4.91 11.88
N PHE A 537 -13.03 -4.88 12.72
CA PHE A 537 -13.04 -4.26 14.05
C PHE A 537 -13.52 -2.80 14.00
N GLY A 538 -12.90 -1.96 13.18
CA GLY A 538 -13.22 -0.53 13.10
C GLY A 538 -14.67 -0.21 12.70
N LEU A 539 -15.32 -1.07 11.91
CA LEU A 539 -16.70 -0.88 11.45
C LEU A 539 -17.72 -1.62 12.33
N ALA A 540 -17.23 -2.34 13.35
CA ALA A 540 -17.99 -3.30 14.13
C ALA A 540 -18.82 -4.27 13.26
N ALA A 541 -18.29 -4.65 12.10
CA ALA A 541 -18.98 -5.46 11.10
C ALA A 541 -18.47 -6.91 11.11
N LYS A 542 -19.40 -7.87 11.11
CA LYS A 542 -19.06 -9.31 11.06
C LYS A 542 -18.63 -9.75 9.66
N TYR A 543 -19.27 -9.20 8.63
CA TYR A 543 -19.00 -9.49 7.22
C TYR A 543 -18.69 -8.16 6.54
N TYR A 544 -17.56 -8.06 5.85
CA TYR A 544 -17.19 -6.85 5.12
C TYR A 544 -16.25 -7.14 3.95
N CYS A 545 -16.49 -6.47 2.83
CA CYS A 545 -15.66 -6.50 1.63
C CYS A 545 -15.66 -5.13 0.96
N HIS A 546 -14.85 -4.95 -0.08
CA HIS A 546 -15.00 -3.82 -1.00
C HIS A 546 -15.56 -4.35 -2.31
N PHE A 547 -16.81 -4.00 -2.59
CA PHE A 547 -17.55 -4.35 -3.81
C PHE A 547 -17.80 -3.11 -4.68
N THR A 548 -17.86 -1.93 -4.08
CA THR A 548 -18.42 -0.70 -4.68
C THR A 548 -17.45 0.13 -5.53
N SER A 549 -16.21 -0.36 -5.75
CA SER A 549 -15.19 0.36 -6.54
C SER A 549 -14.27 -0.66 -7.25
N PRO A 550 -14.78 -1.34 -8.30
CA PRO A 550 -14.13 -2.49 -8.94
C PRO A 550 -12.95 -2.18 -9.88
#